data_AF-A0A957Z8F7-F1
#
_entry.id   AF-A0A957Z8F7-F1
#
_cell.length_a   1.000
_cell.length_b   1.000
_cell.length_c   1.000
_cell.angle_alpha   90.00
_cell.angle_beta   90.00
_cell.angle_gamma   90.00
#
_symmetry.space_group_name_H-M   'P 1'
#
loop_
_entity.id
_entity.type
_entity.pdbx_description
1 polymer ?
#
loop_
_entity_poly.entity_id
_entity_poly.type
_entity_poly.pdbx_seq_one_letter_code
_entity_poly.pdbx_strand_id
1 'polypeptide(L)'
;YSDDEAFDERLQRLLHGLNREIKQRLRLFAEHKADTLFAYNQTQRKRPVPGIVLMIDNFVELYKHAPALVESHLFPLLARSSGAGIAVVATNNTRSGLPVAVLNYFNNQLTFRHSDPDVYFDILGKRVPVFG
;
A
#
# COMPACT_ATOMS: atom_id res chain seq x y z
N TYR A 1 -14.09 -17.99 19.52
CA TYR A 1 -13.35 -17.08 18.64
C TYR A 1 -14.24 -15.90 18.38
N SER A 2 -13.82 -14.70 18.79
CA SER A 2 -14.51 -13.48 18.38
C SER A 2 -14.26 -13.24 16.88
N ASP A 3 -15.15 -12.51 16.22
CA ASP A 3 -14.97 -12.16 14.80
C ASP A 3 -13.70 -11.33 14.59
N ASP A 4 -13.29 -10.54 15.59
CA ASP A 4 -12.08 -9.72 15.60
C ASP A 4 -10.80 -10.58 15.62
N GLU A 5 -10.72 -11.59 16.50
CA GLU A 5 -9.56 -12.51 16.54
C GLU A 5 -9.37 -13.23 15.20
N ALA A 6 -10.49 -13.65 14.58
CA ALA A 6 -10.46 -14.31 13.29
C ALA A 6 -10.06 -13.35 12.16
N PHE A 7 -10.42 -12.06 12.25
CA PHE A 7 -9.98 -11.03 11.34
C PHE A 7 -8.47 -10.79 11.45
N ASP A 8 -7.96 -10.59 12.67
CA ASP A 8 -6.55 -10.34 12.94
C ASP A 8 -5.67 -11.48 12.43
N GLU A 9 -6.07 -12.73 12.69
CA GLU A 9 -5.32 -13.90 12.21
C GLU A 9 -5.28 -13.97 10.67
N ARG A 10 -6.39 -13.64 9.99
CA ARG A 10 -6.42 -13.58 8.51
C ARG A 10 -5.56 -12.44 7.98
N LEU A 11 -5.64 -11.26 8.58
CA LEU A 11 -4.84 -10.10 8.23
C LEU A 11 -3.35 -10.39 8.39
N GLN A 12 -2.96 -10.96 9.53
CA GLN A 12 -1.58 -11.34 9.81
C GLN A 12 -1.08 -12.37 8.79
N ARG A 13 -1.86 -13.42 8.48
CA ARG A 13 -1.50 -14.42 7.47
C ARG A 13 -1.31 -13.81 6.08
N LEU A 14 -2.20 -12.90 5.67
CA LEU A 14 -2.10 -12.17 4.40
C LEU A 14 -0.82 -11.34 4.34
N LEU A 15 -0.60 -10.47 5.34
CA LEU A 15 0.56 -9.58 5.38
C LEU A 15 1.89 -10.36 5.43
N HIS A 16 1.91 -11.49 6.15
CA HIS A 16 3.08 -12.36 6.19
C HIS A 16 3.33 -13.03 4.83
N GLY A 17 2.27 -13.48 4.15
CA GLY A 17 2.35 -14.01 2.79
C GLY A 17 2.92 -13.00 1.80
N LEU A 18 2.40 -11.78 1.80
CA LEU A 18 2.88 -10.70 0.93
C LEU A 18 4.33 -10.31 1.24
N ASN A 19 4.72 -10.26 2.52
CA ASN A 19 6.12 -9.99 2.88
C ASN A 19 7.08 -11.10 2.40
N ARG A 20 6.65 -12.37 2.42
CA ARG A 20 7.43 -13.47 1.81
C ARG A 20 7.54 -13.31 0.30
N GLU A 21 6.44 -13.00 -0.37
CA GLU A 21 6.41 -12.76 -1.82
C GLU A 21 7.35 -11.63 -2.22
N ILE A 22 7.34 -10.50 -1.49
CA ILE A 22 8.27 -9.39 -1.71
C ILE A 22 9.72 -9.86 -1.61
N LYS A 23 10.08 -10.58 -0.55
CA LYS A 23 11.46 -11.08 -0.35
C LYS A 23 11.88 -12.01 -1.49
N GLN A 24 10.99 -12.91 -1.91
CA GLN A 24 11.26 -13.85 -3.00
C GLN A 24 11.44 -13.12 -4.33
N ARG A 25 10.57 -12.17 -4.66
CA ARG A 25 10.65 -11.40 -5.90
C ARG A 25 11.87 -10.51 -5.97
N LEU A 26 12.19 -9.78 -4.90
CA LEU A 26 13.39 -8.93 -4.88
C LEU A 26 14.67 -9.75 -5.10
N ARG A 27 14.77 -10.94 -4.49
CA ARG A 27 15.88 -11.86 -4.74
C ARG A 27 15.89 -12.35 -6.19
N LEU A 28 14.74 -12.83 -6.68
CA LEU A 28 14.60 -13.33 -8.06
C LEU A 28 14.96 -12.27 -9.10
N PHE A 29 14.54 -11.03 -8.90
CA PHE A 29 14.81 -9.91 -9.80
C PHE A 29 16.30 -9.57 -9.77
N ALA A 30 16.92 -9.52 -8.59
CA ALA A 30 18.36 -9.30 -8.44
C ALA A 30 19.21 -10.39 -9.13
N GLU A 31 18.83 -11.67 -9.00
CA GLU A 31 19.50 -12.80 -9.68
C GLU A 31 19.49 -12.65 -11.21
N HIS A 32 18.48 -11.96 -11.76
CA HIS A 32 18.33 -11.70 -13.20
C HIS A 32 18.71 -10.27 -13.60
N LYS A 33 19.34 -9.49 -12.70
CA LYS A 33 19.74 -8.09 -12.94
C LYS A 33 18.58 -7.20 -13.40
N ALA A 34 17.40 -7.43 -12.83
CA ALA A 34 16.20 -6.65 -13.07
C ALA A 34 15.86 -5.82 -11.83
N ASP A 35 15.60 -4.53 -12.01
CA ASP A 35 15.25 -3.62 -10.90
C ASP A 35 13.73 -3.41 -10.77
N THR A 36 12.95 -3.97 -11.69
CA THR A 36 11.48 -3.87 -11.70
C THR A 36 10.85 -5.16 -12.22
N LEU A 37 9.58 -5.40 -11.86
CA LEU A 37 8.77 -6.48 -12.43
C LEU A 37 8.73 -6.44 -13.97
N PHE A 38 8.61 -5.23 -14.54
CA PHE A 38 8.58 -5.06 -16.00
C PHE A 38 9.90 -5.51 -16.63
N ALA A 39 11.04 -5.05 -16.10
CA ALA A 39 12.37 -5.46 -16.58
C ALA A 39 12.57 -6.98 -16.45
N TYR A 40 12.14 -7.57 -15.34
CA TYR A 40 12.20 -9.01 -15.13
C TYR A 40 11.35 -9.75 -16.17
N ASN A 41 10.08 -9.38 -16.36
CA ASN A 41 9.18 -10.06 -17.30
C ASN A 41 9.59 -9.90 -18.76
N GLN A 42 10.28 -8.81 -19.12
CA GLN A 42 10.82 -8.60 -20.46
C GLN A 42 11.97 -9.56 -20.78
N THR A 43 12.79 -9.92 -19.79
CA THR A 43 13.90 -10.86 -19.98
C THR A 43 13.46 -12.31 -19.78
N GLN A 44 12.55 -12.58 -18.84
CA GLN A 44 12.05 -13.91 -18.49
C GLN A 44 10.69 -14.23 -19.14
N ARG A 45 10.58 -14.02 -20.46
CA ARG A 45 9.31 -14.15 -21.22
C ARG A 45 8.64 -15.53 -21.13
N LYS A 46 9.41 -16.59 -20.84
CA LYS A 46 8.91 -17.96 -20.69
C LYS A 46 8.31 -18.25 -19.30
N ARG A 47 8.65 -17.44 -18.29
CA ARG A 47 8.20 -17.59 -16.90
C ARG A 47 7.99 -16.20 -16.25
N PRO A 48 7.07 -15.38 -16.81
CA PRO A 48 6.76 -14.09 -16.22
C PRO A 48 6.08 -14.28 -14.86
N VAL A 49 6.22 -13.27 -14.00
CA VAL A 49 5.54 -13.18 -12.71
C VAL A 49 4.40 -12.16 -12.84
N PRO A 50 3.20 -12.42 -12.30
CA PRO A 50 2.10 -11.46 -12.35
C PRO A 50 2.32 -10.28 -11.39
N GLY A 51 1.85 -9.10 -11.78
CA GLY A 51 1.71 -7.97 -10.85
C GLY A 51 0.66 -8.27 -9.79
N ILE A 52 0.85 -7.74 -8.59
CA ILE A 52 -0.13 -7.85 -7.50
C ILE A 52 -0.67 -6.44 -7.21
N VAL A 53 -1.98 -6.32 -7.00
CA VAL A 53 -2.61 -5.09 -6.50
C VAL A 53 -3.19 -5.38 -5.12
N LEU A 54 -2.66 -4.72 -4.10
CA LEU A 54 -3.22 -4.73 -2.75
C LEU A 54 -4.15 -3.53 -2.60
N MET A 55 -5.43 -3.79 -2.39
CA MET A 55 -6.44 -2.75 -2.18
C MET A 55 -6.85 -2.73 -0.72
N ILE A 56 -6.78 -1.56 -0.10
CA ILE A 56 -7.17 -1.33 1.29
C ILE A 56 -8.25 -0.28 1.31
N ASP A 57 -9.48 -0.69 1.61
CA ASP A 57 -10.56 0.26 1.82
C ASP A 57 -10.51 0.79 3.26
N ASN A 58 -10.63 2.11 3.42
CA ASN A 58 -10.62 2.82 4.69
C ASN A 58 -9.41 2.47 5.60
N PHE A 59 -8.21 2.88 5.15
CA PHE A 59 -6.95 2.60 5.83
C PHE A 59 -6.89 3.13 7.28
N VAL A 60 -7.51 4.28 7.57
CA VAL A 60 -7.64 4.83 8.93
C VAL A 60 -8.27 3.81 9.87
N GLU A 61 -9.35 3.17 9.43
CA GLU A 61 -10.08 2.20 10.26
C GLU A 61 -9.26 0.94 10.49
N LEU A 62 -8.57 0.44 9.45
CA LEU A 62 -7.64 -0.66 9.58
C LEU A 62 -6.52 -0.36 10.60
N TYR A 63 -5.96 0.86 10.55
CA TYR A 63 -4.90 1.27 11.47
C TYR A 63 -5.40 1.36 12.92
N LYS A 64 -6.63 1.85 13.14
CA LYS A 64 -7.24 1.89 14.48
C LYS A 64 -7.53 0.50 15.04
N HIS A 65 -8.00 -0.41 14.19
CA HIS A 65 -8.32 -1.78 14.60
C HIS A 65 -7.06 -2.58 14.94
N ALA A 66 -6.03 -2.53 14.08
CA ALA A 66 -4.84 -3.38 14.21
C ALA A 66 -3.52 -2.59 14.05
N PRO A 67 -3.23 -1.60 14.91
CA PRO A 67 -2.07 -0.72 14.77
C PRO A 67 -0.75 -1.49 14.76
N ALA A 68 -0.60 -2.48 15.66
CA ALA A 68 0.61 -3.28 15.76
C ALA A 68 0.90 -4.12 14.49
N LEU A 69 -0.13 -4.71 13.86
CA LEU A 69 0.02 -5.45 12.61
C LEU A 69 0.36 -4.51 11.44
N VAL A 70 -0.27 -3.34 11.39
CA VAL A 70 0.02 -2.33 10.36
C VAL A 70 1.47 -1.85 10.47
N GLU A 71 1.93 -1.48 11.66
CA GLU A 71 3.29 -0.97 11.87
C GLU A 71 4.36 -2.05 11.62
N SER A 72 4.15 -3.26 12.14
CA SER A 72 5.16 -4.33 12.08
C SER A 72 5.21 -5.04 10.73
N HIS A 73 4.13 -5.05 9.95
CA HIS A 73 4.05 -5.84 8.72
C HIS A 73 3.64 -5.04 7.49
N LEU A 74 2.65 -4.15 7.60
CA LEU A 74 2.16 -3.40 6.45
C LEU A 74 3.10 -2.26 6.07
N PHE A 75 3.61 -1.44 7.01
CA PHE A 75 4.55 -0.36 6.66
C PHE A 75 5.84 -0.87 5.98
N PRO A 76 6.50 -1.93 6.47
CA PRO A 76 7.64 -2.52 5.75
C PRO A 76 7.28 -3.06 4.36
N LEU A 77 6.07 -3.60 4.20
CA LEU A 77 5.53 -4.05 2.91
C LEU A 77 5.36 -2.86 1.97
N LEU A 78 4.71 -1.77 2.40
CA LEU A 78 4.49 -0.56 1.61
C LEU A 78 5.82 -0.03 1.06
N ALA A 79 6.84 0.08 1.91
CA ALA A 79 8.17 0.58 1.56
C ALA A 79 8.87 -0.21 0.44
N ARG A 80 8.55 -1.50 0.25
CA ARG A 80 9.23 -2.41 -0.69
C ARG A 80 8.34 -2.90 -1.82
N SER A 81 7.04 -2.59 -1.75
CA SER A 81 6.00 -3.11 -2.63
C SER A 81 6.29 -2.83 -4.11
N SER A 82 6.62 -1.59 -4.45
CA SER A 82 6.85 -1.15 -5.84
C SER A 82 7.98 -1.92 -6.53
N GLY A 83 9.13 -2.10 -5.85
CA GLY A 83 10.27 -2.85 -6.37
C GLY A 83 9.96 -4.34 -6.60
N ALA A 84 9.04 -4.90 -5.82
CA ALA A 84 8.57 -6.28 -5.99
C ALA A 84 7.41 -6.42 -7.00
N GLY A 85 6.99 -5.34 -7.66
CA GLY A 85 5.85 -5.37 -8.58
C GLY A 85 4.49 -5.54 -7.88
N ILE A 86 4.39 -5.03 -6.66
CA ILE A 86 3.14 -4.95 -5.89
C ILE A 86 2.71 -3.49 -5.85
N ALA A 87 1.58 -3.17 -6.47
CA ALA A 87 0.96 -1.87 -6.37
C ALA A 87 0.02 -1.86 -5.14
N VAL A 88 0.04 -0.78 -4.37
CA VAL A 88 -0.86 -0.62 -3.24
C VAL A 88 -1.79 0.57 -3.49
N VAL A 89 -3.08 0.32 -3.34
CA VAL A 89 -4.14 1.32 -3.44
C VAL A 89 -4.85 1.35 -2.10
N ALA A 90 -4.91 2.53 -1.49
CA ALA A 90 -5.60 2.74 -0.23
C ALA A 90 -6.59 3.89 -0.35
N THR A 91 -7.77 3.75 0.26
CA THR A 91 -8.76 4.82 0.37
C THR A 91 -8.82 5.30 1.82
N ASN A 92 -9.23 6.56 2.00
CA ASN A 92 -9.54 7.14 3.30
C ASN A 92 -10.61 8.22 3.14
N ASN A 93 -11.58 8.23 4.06
CA ASN A 93 -12.64 9.25 4.07
C ASN A 93 -12.19 10.53 4.79
N THR A 94 -11.29 10.40 5.77
CA THR A 94 -10.75 11.54 6.53
C THR A 94 -9.24 11.41 6.71
N ARG A 95 -8.60 12.55 6.97
CA ARG A 95 -7.18 12.64 7.33
C ARG A 95 -6.90 12.31 8.79
N SER A 96 -7.89 12.53 9.63
CA SER A 96 -7.78 12.41 11.09
C SER A 96 -7.45 10.97 11.49
N GLY A 97 -6.33 10.77 12.16
CA GLY A 97 -5.97 9.48 12.78
C GLY A 97 -4.91 8.66 12.05
N LEU A 98 -4.30 9.18 10.97
CA LEU A 98 -3.12 8.56 10.37
C LEU A 98 -1.84 9.37 10.63
N PRO A 99 -0.72 8.72 10.96
CA PRO A 99 0.58 9.38 10.97
C PRO A 99 0.93 9.93 9.59
N VAL A 100 1.44 11.17 9.54
CA VAL A 100 1.85 11.83 8.27
C VAL A 100 2.85 10.98 7.49
N ALA A 101 3.70 10.23 8.18
CA ALA A 101 4.68 9.32 7.58
C ALA A 101 4.05 8.27 6.66
N VAL A 102 2.78 7.88 6.86
CA VAL A 102 2.06 6.92 6.01
C VAL A 102 1.91 7.46 4.59
N LEU A 103 1.71 8.77 4.43
CA LEU A 103 1.53 9.41 3.11
C LEU A 103 2.79 9.30 2.25
N ASN A 104 3.97 9.20 2.86
CA ASN A 104 5.23 9.06 2.14
C ASN A 104 5.35 7.74 1.36
N TYR A 105 4.50 6.76 1.66
CA TYR A 105 4.43 5.51 0.88
C TYR A 105 3.55 5.65 -0.38
N PHE A 106 2.75 6.72 -0.49
CA PHE A 106 1.80 6.94 -1.58
C PHE A 106 2.22 8.14 -2.43
N ASN A 107 3.04 7.86 -3.45
CA ASN A 107 3.52 8.89 -4.39
C ASN A 107 2.38 9.53 -5.21
N ASN A 108 1.35 8.76 -5.51
CA ASN A 108 0.18 9.23 -6.23
C ASN A 108 -0.98 9.39 -5.24
N GLN A 109 -1.50 10.60 -5.14
CA GLN A 109 -2.64 10.92 -4.28
C GLN A 109 -3.76 11.51 -5.14
N LEU A 110 -4.96 10.97 -4.95
CA LEU A 110 -6.17 11.44 -5.58
C LEU A 110 -7.18 11.79 -4.50
N THR A 111 -7.82 12.94 -4.67
CA THR A 111 -8.82 13.48 -3.75
C THR A 111 -10.14 13.68 -4.47
N PHE A 112 -11.23 13.40 -3.78
CA PHE A 112 -12.59 13.61 -4.28
C PHE A 112 -13.17 14.90 -3.68
N ARG A 113 -14.48 15.11 -3.82
CA ARG A 113 -15.14 16.25 -3.20
C ARG A 113 -15.06 16.14 -1.68
N HIS A 114 -14.47 17.15 -1.04
CA HIS A 114 -14.48 17.31 0.41
C HIS A 114 -15.42 18.45 0.79
N SER A 115 -16.04 18.35 1.97
CA SER A 115 -16.84 19.43 2.56
C SER A 115 -15.98 20.61 3.01
N ASP A 116 -14.75 20.32 3.42
CA ASP A 116 -13.76 21.29 3.87
C ASP A 116 -12.67 21.49 2.79
N PRO A 117 -12.53 22.71 2.23
CA PRO A 117 -11.51 23.02 1.24
C PRO A 117 -10.06 22.87 1.73
N ASP A 118 -9.79 22.98 3.03
CA ASP A 118 -8.41 22.91 3.55
C ASP A 118 -7.82 21.49 3.39
N VAL A 119 -8.68 20.47 3.33
CA VAL A 119 -8.29 19.08 3.05
C VAL A 119 -7.54 18.96 1.73
N TYR A 120 -7.91 19.74 0.71
CA TYR A 120 -7.21 19.71 -0.58
C TYR A 120 -5.75 20.15 -0.47
N PHE A 121 -5.50 21.24 0.26
CA PHE A 121 -4.15 21.75 0.47
C PHE A 121 -3.31 20.71 1.20
N ASP A 122 -3.88 20.10 2.22
CA ASP A 122 -3.18 19.08 2.97
C ASP A 122 -2.83 17.86 2.07
N ILE A 123 -3.70 17.43 1.11
CA ILE A 123 -3.48 16.17 0.32
C ILE A 123 -2.48 16.49 -0.78
N LEU A 124 -2.75 17.55 -1.52
CA LEU A 124 -2.08 17.84 -2.78
C LEU A 124 -0.90 18.81 -2.60
N GLY A 125 -0.74 19.40 -1.42
CA GLY A 125 0.21 20.50 -1.17
C GLY A 125 -0.12 21.77 -1.95
N LYS A 126 -1.32 21.87 -2.54
CA LYS A 126 -1.74 22.95 -3.44
C LYS A 126 -3.18 23.35 -3.16
N ARG A 127 -3.46 24.65 -3.25
CA ARG A 127 -4.84 25.15 -3.19
C ARG A 127 -5.56 24.78 -4.48
N VAL A 128 -6.69 24.09 -4.35
CA VAL A 128 -7.54 23.73 -5.48
C VAL A 128 -8.63 24.80 -5.62
N PRO A 129 -8.89 25.34 -6.82
CA PRO A 129 -10.03 26.21 -7.05
C PRO A 129 -11.31 25.46 -6.69
N VAL A 130 -12.10 25.99 -5.76
CA VAL A 130 -13.39 25.39 -5.41
C VAL A 130 -14.34 25.59 -6.59
N PHE A 131 -14.64 24.52 -7.31
CA PHE A 131 -15.68 24.56 -8.34
C PHE A 131 -17.04 24.58 -7.64
N GLY A 132 -17.71 25.73 -7.72
CA GLY A 132 -19.08 25.94 -7.24
C GLY A 132 -20.10 25.23 -8.10
#